data_AF-A0A8J7ZSI5-F1
#
_entry.id   AF-A0A8J7ZSI5-F1
#
_cell.length_a   1.000
_cell.length_b   1.000
_cell.length_c   1.000
_cell.angle_alpha   90.00
_cell.angle_beta   90.00
_cell.angle_gamma   90.00
#
_symmetry.space_group_name_H-M   'P 1'
#
loop_
_entity.id
_entity.type
_entity.pdbx_description
1 polymer ?
#
loop_
_entity_poly.entity_id
_entity_poly.type
_entity_poly.pdbx_seq_one_letter_code
_entity_poly.pdbx_strand_id
1 'polypeptide(L)'
;MAGSASYRRGIGSEAPLPTGALTSPSRYDVVLVLVPVAFLAALLVGEAVDAPLRVRLATAALACLPWLVDCLFLNPPTEGATG
;
A
#
# COMPACT_ATOMS: atom_id res chain seq x y z
N MET A 1 19.40 20.52 -38.83
CA MET A 1 19.32 20.99 -37.42
C MET A 1 17.90 21.48 -37.18
N ALA A 2 17.09 20.75 -36.42
CA ALA A 2 15.80 21.22 -35.92
C ALA A 2 15.50 20.44 -34.63
N GLY A 3 16.04 20.94 -33.53
CA GLY A 3 15.80 20.44 -32.19
C GLY A 3 14.66 21.20 -31.50
N SER A 4 14.00 20.50 -30.60
CA SER A 4 13.33 21.01 -29.39
C SER A 4 12.22 22.03 -29.55
N ALA A 5 10.99 21.58 -29.84
CA ALA A 5 9.80 22.43 -29.67
C ALA A 5 8.48 21.67 -29.36
N SER A 6 8.53 20.48 -28.74
CA SER A 6 7.31 19.69 -28.49
C SER A 6 7.03 19.32 -27.03
N TYR A 7 7.92 19.65 -26.07
CA TYR A 7 7.71 19.37 -24.64
C TYR A 7 6.84 20.43 -23.93
N ARG A 8 5.84 20.99 -24.61
CA ARG A 8 4.96 22.02 -24.02
C ARG A 8 3.55 21.95 -24.58
N ARG A 9 2.90 20.79 -24.46
CA ARG A 9 1.44 20.70 -24.60
C ARG A 9 0.91 19.46 -23.89
N GLY A 10 0.61 19.63 -22.60
CA GLY A 10 -0.01 18.60 -21.78
C GLY A 10 -0.34 19.06 -20.35
N ILE A 11 -0.49 20.37 -20.15
CA ILE A 11 -1.05 20.93 -18.92
C ILE A 11 -2.51 21.23 -19.28
N GLY A 12 -3.45 20.35 -18.92
CA GLY A 12 -4.88 20.60 -19.15
C GLY A 12 -5.73 19.44 -19.68
N SER A 13 -5.60 18.24 -19.12
CA SER A 13 -6.74 17.32 -19.07
C SER A 13 -6.71 16.58 -17.74
N GLU A 14 -7.34 17.19 -16.74
CA GLU A 14 -7.98 16.39 -15.70
C GLU A 14 -9.14 15.65 -16.36
N ALA A 15 -8.81 14.63 -17.16
CA ALA A 15 -9.78 13.63 -17.53
C ALA A 15 -10.27 13.03 -16.21
N PRO A 16 -11.59 13.05 -15.92
CA PRO A 16 -12.12 12.33 -14.77
C PRO A 16 -11.52 10.93 -14.78
N LEU A 17 -10.83 10.56 -13.71
CA LEU A 17 -10.22 9.25 -13.58
C LEU A 17 -11.26 8.23 -14.02
N PRO A 18 -11.00 7.41 -15.06
CA PRO A 18 -11.99 6.47 -15.56
C PRO A 18 -12.50 5.68 -14.38
N THR A 19 -13.76 5.90 -13.99
CA THR A 19 -14.37 5.31 -12.78
C THR A 19 -14.48 3.78 -12.91
N GLY A 20 -14.12 3.22 -14.07
CA GLY A 20 -13.94 1.80 -14.34
C GLY A 20 -12.50 1.27 -14.28
N ALA A 21 -11.49 2.09 -13.93
CA ALA A 21 -10.09 1.66 -13.79
C ALA A 21 -9.71 1.16 -12.39
N LEU A 22 -10.67 1.01 -11.47
CA LEU A 22 -10.50 0.22 -10.24
C LEU A 22 -10.65 -1.27 -10.59
N THR A 23 -9.87 -1.75 -11.57
CA THR A 23 -9.92 -3.16 -11.97
C THR A 23 -9.06 -3.96 -11.00
N SER A 24 -9.70 -4.60 -10.03
CA SER A 24 -9.08 -5.47 -9.02
C SER A 24 -8.27 -4.73 -7.92
N PRO A 25 -8.46 -5.11 -6.64
CA PRO A 25 -7.58 -4.64 -5.58
C PRO A 25 -6.13 -4.98 -5.92
N SER A 26 -5.26 -3.98 -5.79
CA SER A 26 -3.81 -4.13 -5.92
C SER A 26 -3.25 -4.92 -4.73
N ARG A 27 -2.08 -5.53 -4.90
CA ARG A 27 -1.34 -6.14 -3.78
C ARG A 27 -1.08 -5.13 -2.66
N TYR A 28 -0.91 -3.85 -3.00
CA TYR A 28 -0.75 -2.77 -2.02
C TYR A 28 -2.03 -2.50 -1.23
N ASP A 29 -3.20 -2.57 -1.87
CA ASP A 29 -4.49 -2.40 -1.17
C ASP A 29 -4.68 -3.50 -0.12
N VAL A 30 -4.25 -4.72 -0.45
CA VAL A 30 -4.29 -5.86 0.48
C VAL A 30 -3.38 -5.64 1.67
N VAL A 31 -2.13 -5.20 1.46
CA VAL A 31 -1.19 -4.92 2.56
C VAL A 31 -1.66 -3.74 3.41
N LEU A 32 -2.24 -2.71 2.80
CA LEU A 32 -2.79 -1.56 3.51
C LEU A 32 -3.94 -1.96 4.44
N VAL A 33 -4.76 -2.95 4.04
CA VAL A 33 -5.85 -3.49 4.87
C VAL A 33 -5.33 -4.50 5.92
N LEU A 34 -4.29 -5.27 5.61
CA LEU A 34 -3.75 -6.28 6.52
C LEU A 34 -3.15 -5.69 7.80
N VAL A 35 -2.49 -4.53 7.72
CA VAL A 35 -1.90 -3.88 8.90
C VAL A 35 -2.96 -3.53 9.96
N PRO A 36 -4.02 -2.74 9.68
CA PRO A 36 -5.04 -2.44 10.68
C PRO A 36 -5.78 -3.70 11.16
N VAL A 37 -6.01 -4.69 10.28
CA VAL A 37 -6.63 -5.97 10.66
C VAL A 37 -5.77 -6.76 11.63
N ALA A 38 -4.45 -6.84 11.41
CA ALA A 38 -3.52 -7.53 12.30
C ALA A 38 -3.46 -6.87 13.69
N PHE A 39 -3.46 -5.54 13.74
CA PHE A 39 -3.52 -4.80 15.01
C PHE A 39 -4.85 -5.03 15.73
N LEU A 40 -5.98 -4.97 15.02
CA LEU A 40 -7.29 -5.26 15.60
C LEU A 40 -7.36 -6.68 16.15
N ALA A 41 -6.87 -7.67 15.40
CA ALA A 41 -6.82 -9.06 15.83
C ALA A 41 -5.95 -9.25 17.08
N ALA A 42 -4.75 -8.65 17.12
CA ALA A 42 -3.88 -8.73 18.28
C ALA A 42 -4.48 -8.04 19.52
N LEU A 43 -5.24 -6.97 19.33
CA LEU A 43 -6.02 -6.36 20.40
C LEU A 43 -7.09 -7.34 20.90
N LEU A 44 -7.94 -7.89 20.03
CA LEU A 44 -9.03 -8.78 20.44
C LEU A 44 -8.52 -10.06 21.12
N VAL A 45 -7.51 -10.71 20.53
CA VAL A 45 -6.88 -11.90 21.11
C VAL A 45 -6.20 -11.56 22.44
N GLY A 46 -5.52 -10.41 22.50
CA GLY A 46 -4.84 -9.97 23.69
C GLY A 46 -5.76 -9.62 24.86
N GLU A 47 -6.96 -9.09 24.60
CA GLU A 47 -8.00 -8.96 25.64
C GLU A 47 -8.40 -10.34 26.17
N ALA A 48 -8.61 -11.32 25.29
CA ALA A 48 -9.07 -12.65 25.68
C ALA A 48 -8.09 -13.41 26.59
N VAL A 49 -6.81 -13.04 26.57
CA VAL A 49 -5.76 -13.64 27.40
C VAL A 49 -5.16 -12.67 28.42
N ASP A 50 -5.78 -11.50 28.60
CA ASP A 50 -5.36 -10.43 29.52
C ASP A 50 -3.89 -10.00 29.34
N ALA A 51 -3.44 -9.94 28.09
CA ALA A 51 -2.08 -9.55 27.75
C ALA A 51 -1.87 -8.02 27.91
N PRO A 52 -0.70 -7.57 28.40
CA PRO A 52 -0.36 -6.16 28.44
C PRO A 52 -0.43 -5.51 27.05
N LEU A 53 -0.94 -4.27 26.97
CA LEU A 53 -1.06 -3.54 25.70
C LEU A 53 0.25 -3.50 24.91
N ARG A 54 1.39 -3.33 25.60
CA ARG A 54 2.71 -3.33 24.96
C ARG A 54 3.01 -4.64 24.23
N VAL A 55 2.63 -5.79 24.81
CA VAL A 55 2.82 -7.11 24.21
C VAL A 55 1.92 -7.25 22.98
N ARG A 56 0.67 -6.78 23.07
CA ARG A 56 -0.32 -6.84 21.97
C ARG A 56 0.11 -6.02 20.74
N LEU A 57 0.63 -4.82 20.97
CA LEU A 57 1.16 -3.98 19.89
C LEU A 57 2.44 -4.56 19.29
N ALA A 58 3.32 -5.10 20.14
CA ALA A 58 4.57 -5.72 19.67
C ALA A 58 4.30 -6.95 18.80
N THR A 59 3.37 -7.83 19.20
CA THR A 59 3.02 -9.02 18.39
C THR A 59 2.38 -8.63 17.07
N ALA A 60 1.49 -7.63 17.05
CA ALA A 60 0.91 -7.09 15.81
C ALA A 60 1.98 -6.55 14.86
N ALA A 61 2.91 -5.74 15.37
CA ALA A 61 3.99 -5.17 14.59
C ALA A 61 4.90 -6.25 13.98
N LEU A 62 5.27 -7.26 14.78
CA LEU A 62 6.07 -8.39 14.31
C LEU A 62 5.33 -9.20 13.22
N ALA A 63 4.02 -9.41 13.36
CA ALA A 63 3.21 -10.11 12.38
C ALA A 63 3.10 -9.36 11.03
N CYS A 64 3.27 -8.04 11.02
CA CYS A 64 3.23 -7.24 9.80
C CYS A 64 4.55 -7.28 9.00
N LEU A 65 5.67 -7.67 9.61
CA LEU A 65 6.99 -7.63 8.98
C LEU A 65 7.07 -8.36 7.63
N PRO A 66 6.55 -9.59 7.44
CA PRO A 66 6.64 -10.28 6.16
C PRO A 66 5.96 -9.51 5.02
N TRP A 67 4.80 -8.92 5.30
CA TRP A 67 4.04 -8.14 4.33
C TRP A 67 4.74 -6.84 3.95
N LEU A 68 5.35 -6.17 4.94
CA LEU A 68 6.17 -4.98 4.69
C LEU A 68 7.43 -5.33 3.90
N VAL A 69 8.11 -6.43 4.23
CA VAL A 69 9.29 -6.87 3.49
C VAL A 69 8.94 -7.19 2.04
N ASP A 70 7.83 -7.89 1.82
CA ASP A 70 7.35 -8.20 0.48
C ASP A 70 7.04 -6.92 -0.32
N CYS A 71 6.22 -6.03 0.24
CA CYS A 71 5.81 -4.79 -0.44
C CYS A 71 6.94 -3.77 -0.64
N LEU A 72 7.92 -3.70 0.26
CA LEU A 72 8.96 -2.66 0.21
C LEU A 72 10.22 -3.12 -0.53
N PHE A 73 10.57 -4.43 -0.47
CA PHE A 73 11.86 -4.91 -0.95
C PHE A 73 11.77 -6.01 -2.02
N LEU A 74 10.84 -6.95 -1.92
CA LEU A 74 10.74 -8.05 -2.89
C LEU A 74 9.93 -7.66 -4.13
N ASN A 75 8.80 -6.98 -3.90
CA ASN A 75 7.86 -6.53 -4.91
C ASN A 75 7.58 -5.03 -4.70
N PRO A 76 8.58 -4.15 -4.86
CA PRO A 76 8.42 -2.71 -4.65
C PRO A 76 7.43 -2.11 -5.66
N PRO A 77 6.71 -1.04 -5.28
CA PRO A 77 5.78 -0.35 -6.17
C PRO A 77 6.54 0.19 -7.38
N THR A 78 6.14 -0.27 -8.55
CA THR A 78 6.70 0.15 -9.83
C THR A 78 5.81 1.25 -10.42
N GLU A 79 5.85 2.45 -9.85
CA GLU A 79 5.22 3.60 -10.51
C GLU A 79 6.18 4.16 -11.58
N GLY A 80 5.74 4.17 -12.85
CA GLY A 80 6.36 4.98 -13.91
C GLY A 80 6.96 4.26 -15.14
N ALA A 81 6.93 2.93 -15.27
CA ALA A 81 7.40 2.26 -16.49
C ALA A 81 6.33 2.29 -17.61
N THR A 82 5.90 3.48 -17.99
CA THR A 82 5.34 3.69 -19.33
C THR A 82 6.51 4.10 -20.21
N GLY A 83 6.90 3.20 -21.11
CA GLY A 83 7.82 3.49 -22.20
C GLY A 83 7.20 4.41 -23.25
#